data_AF-A0A4P7CYF3-F1
#
_entry.id   AF-A0A4P7CYF3-F1
#
_cell.length_a   1.000
_cell.length_b   1.000
_cell.length_c   1.000
_cell.angle_alpha   90.00
_cell.angle_beta   90.00
_cell.angle_gamma   90.00
#
_symmetry.space_group_name_H-M   'P 1'
#
loop_
_entity.id
_entity.type
_entity.pdbx_description
1 polymer ?
#
loop_
_entity_poly.entity_id
_entity_poly.type
_entity_poly.pdbx_seq_one_letter_code
_entity_poly.pdbx_strand_id
1 'polypeptide(L)'
;MHIEYRSDPPRFDGTNLLMHFVAVVDGKTFDCCISAEALEDHFGAGSALEGELREAFARGQARIREVCTQAIEQTGGAVILHSGYFRVGDA
;
A
#
# COMPACT_ATOMS: atom_id res chain seq x y z
N MET A 1 17.41 3.91 8.02
CA MET A 1 16.71 4.48 6.86
C MET A 1 15.60 5.37 7.40
N HIS A 2 15.47 6.60 6.93
CA HIS A 2 14.35 7.47 7.32
C HIS A 2 13.28 7.39 6.23
N ILE A 3 12.08 6.90 6.59
CA ILE A 3 10.94 6.84 5.68
C ILE A 3 9.84 7.77 6.17
N GLU A 4 9.37 8.61 5.27
CA GLU A 4 8.17 9.42 5.45
C GLU A 4 7.15 9.05 4.38
N TYR A 5 5.86 9.10 4.70
CA TYR A 5 4.81 8.85 3.71
C TYR A 5 4.11 10.15 3.38
N ARG A 6 3.97 10.43 2.08
CA ARG A 6 3.22 11.60 1.63
C ARG A 6 1.74 11.47 2.04
N SER A 7 1.14 12.62 2.34
CA SER A 7 -0.28 12.73 2.72
C SER A 7 -1.22 12.90 1.52
N ASP A 8 -0.68 12.97 0.30
CA ASP A 8 -1.49 13.05 -0.92
C ASP A 8 -2.43 11.84 -1.03
N PRO A 9 -3.64 12.01 -1.59
CA PRO A 9 -4.53 10.90 -1.85
C PRO A 9 -3.84 9.82 -2.70
N PRO A 10 -4.06 8.52 -2.44
CA PRO A 10 -3.49 7.48 -3.28
C PRO A 10 -4.05 7.58 -4.70
N ARG A 11 -3.36 7.06 -5.72
CA ARG A 11 -3.84 7.06 -7.11
C ARG A 11 -4.23 5.63 -7.51
N PHE A 12 -5.44 5.43 -8.00
CA PHE A 12 -5.83 4.13 -8.54
C PHE A 12 -5.38 3.99 -10.00
N ASP A 13 -4.69 2.91 -10.30
CA ASP A 13 -4.44 2.43 -11.66
C ASP A 13 -5.39 1.26 -11.94
N GLY A 14 -6.49 1.56 -12.62
CA GLY A 14 -7.50 0.56 -12.99
C GLY A 14 -7.04 -0.45 -14.03
N THR A 15 -5.93 -0.21 -14.74
CA THR A 15 -5.40 -1.16 -15.73
C THR A 15 -4.71 -2.32 -15.03
N ASN A 16 -3.91 -2.03 -13.99
CA ASN A 16 -3.18 -3.04 -13.22
C ASN A 16 -3.86 -3.41 -11.89
N LEU A 17 -4.98 -2.76 -11.56
CA LEU A 17 -5.69 -2.90 -10.27
C LEU A 17 -4.77 -2.63 -9.07
N LEU A 18 -4.03 -1.52 -9.15
CA LEU A 18 -3.08 -1.10 -8.11
C LEU A 18 -3.49 0.26 -7.53
N MET A 19 -3.32 0.40 -6.22
CA MET A 19 -3.43 1.68 -5.53
C MET A 19 -2.04 2.20 -5.18
N HIS A 20 -1.64 3.29 -5.82
CA HIS A 20 -0.34 3.93 -5.70
C HIS A 20 -0.30 4.91 -4.54
N PHE A 21 0.82 4.91 -3.81
CA PHE A 21 1.11 5.85 -2.72
C PHE A 21 2.63 6.09 -2.64
N VAL A 22 3.02 7.25 -2.09
CA VAL A 22 4.42 7.67 -2.13
C VAL A 22 5.08 7.56 -0.76
N ALA A 23 6.20 6.84 -0.72
CA ALA A 23 7.17 6.89 0.35
C ALA A 23 8.34 7.80 -0.04
N VAL A 24 8.89 8.55 0.90
CA VAL A 24 10.10 9.35 0.79
C VAL A 24 11.14 8.71 1.67
N VAL A 25 12.18 8.14 1.06
CA VAL A 25 13.21 7.34 1.71
C VAL A 25 14.53 8.07 1.59
N ASP A 26 15.04 8.58 2.71
CA ASP A 26 16.27 9.40 2.75
C ASP A 26 16.26 10.52 1.68
N GLY A 27 15.10 11.16 1.50
CA GLY A 27 14.87 12.23 0.53
C GLY A 27 14.50 11.78 -0.90
N LYS A 28 14.53 10.48 -1.21
CA LYS A 28 14.17 9.92 -2.53
C LYS A 28 12.72 9.42 -2.55
N THR A 29 11.97 9.76 -3.59
CA THR A 29 10.57 9.32 -3.74
C THR A 29 10.46 7.92 -4.35
N PHE A 30 9.75 7.02 -3.68
CA PHE A 30 9.37 5.69 -4.15
C PHE A 30 7.85 5.65 -4.39
N ASP A 31 7.43 5.31 -5.63
CA ASP A 31 6.04 5.05 -5.99
C ASP A 31 5.70 3.59 -5.62
N CYS A 32 5.18 3.40 -4.41
CA CYS A 32 4.80 2.09 -3.90
C CYS A 32 3.34 1.81 -4.23
N CYS A 33 2.98 0.53 -4.30
CA CYS A 33 1.65 0.10 -4.66
C CYS A 33 1.11 -0.92 -3.67
N ILE A 34 -0.21 -0.99 -3.53
CA ILE A 34 -0.92 -2.13 -2.94
C ILE A 34 -1.94 -2.64 -3.95
N SER A 35 -2.10 -3.95 -4.09
CA SER A 35 -3.07 -4.54 -5.03
C SER A 35 -4.51 -4.38 -4.53
N ALA A 36 -5.46 -4.31 -5.47
CA ALA A 36 -6.89 -4.36 -5.16
C ALA A 36 -7.25 -5.62 -4.36
N GLU A 37 -6.72 -6.78 -4.77
CA GLU A 37 -6.85 -8.06 -4.04
C GLU A 37 -6.45 -7.92 -2.57
N ALA A 38 -5.31 -7.29 -2.26
CA ALA A 38 -4.88 -7.12 -0.87
C ALA A 38 -5.83 -6.21 -0.07
N LEU A 39 -6.36 -5.16 -0.72
CA LEU A 39 -7.34 -4.24 -0.13
C LEU A 39 -8.68 -4.93 0.14
N GLU A 40 -9.10 -5.84 -0.73
CA GLU A 40 -10.30 -6.68 -0.55
C GLU A 40 -10.09 -7.68 0.59
N ASP A 41 -9.02 -8.48 0.54
CA ASP A 41 -8.75 -9.56 1.48
C ASP A 41 -8.51 -9.07 2.91
N HIS A 42 -7.76 -7.98 3.09
CA HIS A 42 -7.21 -7.60 4.39
C HIS A 42 -7.71 -6.24 4.91
N PHE A 43 -8.31 -5.41 4.06
CA PHE A 43 -8.70 -4.04 4.43
C PHE A 43 -10.19 -3.74 4.17
N GLY A 44 -10.94 -4.77 3.75
CA GLY A 44 -12.39 -4.76 3.65
C GLY A 44 -12.93 -3.90 2.51
N ALA A 45 -12.22 -3.78 1.38
CA ALA A 45 -12.83 -3.23 0.17
C ALA A 45 -13.95 -4.18 -0.30
N GLY A 46 -15.16 -3.66 -0.54
CA GLY A 46 -16.28 -4.49 -0.99
C GLY A 46 -16.20 -4.87 -2.48
N SER A 47 -15.33 -4.20 -3.25
CA SER A 47 -15.04 -4.50 -4.66
C SER A 47 -13.78 -3.76 -5.13
N ALA A 48 -13.28 -4.14 -6.30
CA ALA A 48 -12.19 -3.45 -7.00
C ALA A 48 -12.58 -2.08 -7.63
N LEU A 49 -13.66 -1.45 -7.17
CA LEU A 49 -14.01 -0.08 -7.57
C LEU A 49 -13.16 0.94 -6.81
N GLU A 50 -12.74 2.01 -7.49
CA GLU A 50 -11.81 3.00 -6.93
C GLU A 50 -12.25 3.57 -5.58
N GLY A 51 -13.53 3.86 -5.40
CA GLY A 51 -14.06 4.39 -4.14
C GLY A 51 -13.84 3.45 -2.96
N GLU A 52 -14.30 2.20 -3.10
CA GLU A 52 -14.15 1.14 -2.09
C GLU A 52 -12.68 0.88 -1.74
N LEU A 53 -11.82 0.84 -2.75
CA LEU A 53 -10.39 0.65 -2.58
C LEU A 53 -9.74 1.83 -1.84
N ARG A 54 -10.13 3.08 -2.14
CA ARG A 54 -9.64 4.27 -1.44
C ARG A 54 -10.05 4.28 0.02
N GLU A 55 -11.29 3.89 0.31
CA GLU A 55 -11.78 3.80 1.69
C GLU A 55 -11.06 2.70 2.46
N ALA A 56 -10.86 1.52 1.86
CA ALA A 56 -10.07 0.44 2.45
C ALA A 56 -8.63 0.86 2.72
N PHE A 57 -7.99 1.54 1.77
CA PHE A 57 -6.64 2.09 1.95
C PHE A 57 -6.59 3.09 3.12
N ALA A 58 -7.57 3.98 3.22
CA ALA A 58 -7.64 4.96 4.30
C ALA A 58 -7.78 4.29 5.67
N ARG A 59 -8.65 3.27 5.80
CA ARG A 59 -8.80 2.47 7.03
C ARG A 59 -7.53 1.71 7.38
N GLY A 60 -6.85 1.16 6.39
CA GLY A 60 -5.66 0.33 6.53
C GLY A 60 -4.33 1.08 6.63
N GLN A 61 -4.33 2.41 6.52
CA GLN A 61 -3.14 3.22 6.22
C GLN A 61 -1.95 2.93 7.15
N ALA A 62 -2.19 2.76 8.46
CA ALA A 62 -1.12 2.47 9.42
C ALA A 62 -0.42 1.14 9.12
N ARG A 63 -1.18 0.05 8.97
CA ARG A 63 -0.65 -1.30 8.68
C ARG A 63 -0.03 -1.38 7.29
N ILE A 64 -0.64 -0.74 6.29
CA ILE A 64 -0.07 -0.67 4.92
C ILE A 64 1.31 -0.01 4.95
N ARG A 65 1.46 1.09 5.69
CA ARG A 65 2.74 1.80 5.82
C ARG A 65 3.78 1.01 6.61
N GLU A 66 3.37 0.33 7.68
CA GLU A 66 4.26 -0.56 8.44
C GLU A 66 4.85 -1.68 7.55
N VAL A 67 3.98 -2.41 6.84
CA VAL A 67 4.39 -3.49 5.94
C VAL A 67 5.22 -2.94 4.77
N CYS A 68 4.83 -1.79 4.21
CA CYS A 68 5.61 -1.10 3.17
C CYS A 68 7.02 -0.75 3.67
N THR A 69 7.14 -0.22 4.90
CA THR A 69 8.43 0.11 5.52
C THR A 69 9.32 -1.12 5.58
N GLN A 70 8.81 -2.23 6.12
CA GLN A 70 9.54 -3.50 6.20
C GLN A 70 9.97 -4.01 4.82
N ALA A 71 9.08 -3.92 3.82
CA ALA A 71 9.38 -4.38 2.46
C ALA A 71 10.42 -3.50 1.77
N ILE A 72 10.40 -2.18 1.97
CA ILE A 72 11.44 -1.26 1.45
C ILE A 72 12.78 -1.57 2.12
N GLU A 73 12.81 -1.79 3.45
CA GLU A 73 14.05 -2.14 4.17
C GLU A 73 14.69 -3.44 3.65
N GLN A 74 13.87 -4.41 3.24
CA GLN A 74 14.35 -5.68 2.68
C GLN A 74 14.82 -5.57 1.22
N THR A 75 14.15 -4.74 0.42
CA THR A 75 14.37 -4.67 -1.04
C THR A 75 15.24 -3.50 -1.49
N GLY A 76 15.32 -2.44 -0.69
CA GLY A 76 16.01 -1.19 -1.01
C GLY A 76 15.30 -0.33 -2.07
N GLY A 77 14.04 -0.61 -2.39
CA GLY A 77 13.33 0.03 -3.50
C GLY A 77 11.82 0.17 -3.29
N ALA A 78 11.15 0.69 -4.31
CA ALA A 78 9.69 0.73 -4.36
C ALA A 78 9.12 -0.71 -4.40
N VAL A 79 7.97 -0.90 -3.78
CA VAL A 79 7.37 -2.23 -3.59
C VAL A 79 5.92 -2.27 -4.06
N ILE A 80 5.47 -3.46 -4.45
CA ILE A 80 4.07 -3.78 -4.67
C ILE A 80 3.64 -4.75 -3.57
N LEU A 81 2.70 -4.32 -2.73
CA LEU A 81 2.16 -5.09 -1.63
C LEU A 81 0.97 -5.92 -2.13
N HIS A 82 1.19 -7.22 -2.26
CA HIS A 82 0.15 -8.22 -2.54
C HIS A 82 -0.42 -8.82 -1.24
N SER A 83 -1.53 -9.53 -1.33
CA SER A 83 -2.22 -10.22 -0.20
C SER A 83 -1.24 -11.01 0.68
N GLY A 84 -0.26 -11.69 0.07
CA GLY A 84 0.78 -12.45 0.77
C GLY A 84 1.58 -11.68 1.83
N TYR A 85 1.76 -10.35 1.70
CA TYR A 85 2.49 -9.54 2.69
C TYR A 85 1.73 -9.39 4.02
N PHE A 86 0.41 -9.58 4.02
CA PHE A 86 -0.42 -9.27 5.18
C PHE A 86 -0.84 -10.52 5.99
N ARG A 87 -0.58 -11.72 5.47
CA ARG A 87 -1.01 -13.00 6.07
C ARG A 87 -0.42 -13.30 7.45
N VAL A 88 0.70 -12.68 7.83
CA VAL A 88 1.42 -13.00 9.08
C VAL A 88 0.98 -12.10 10.27
N GLY A 89 -0.08 -11.28 10.11
CA GLY A 89 -0.54 -10.35 11.15
C GLY A 89 -2.02 -10.44 11.53
N ASP A 90 -2.76 -11.43 11.03
CA ASP A 90 -4.21 -11.60 11.28
C ASP A 90 -4.51 -12.62 12.40
N ALA A 91 -3.61 -12.76 13.38
CA ALA A 91 -3.73 -13.71 14.51
C ALA A 91 -4.24 -13.04 15.80
#